data_AF-A0A1W6BG29-F1
#
_entry.id   AF-A0A1W6BG29-F1
#
_cell.length_a   1.000
_cell.length_b   1.000
_cell.length_c   1.000
_cell.angle_alpha   90.00
_cell.angle_beta   90.00
_cell.angle_gamma   90.00
#
_symmetry.space_group_name_H-M   'P 1'
#
loop_
_entity.id
_entity.type
_entity.pdbx_description
1 polymer ?
#
loop_
_entity_poly.entity_id
_entity_poly.type
_entity_poly.pdbx_seq_one_letter_code
_entity_poly.pdbx_strand_id
1 'polypeptide(L)'
;MKRFLKIVFLLFLTLFSIAGVSDKQRTIIDNQIFLIKEGMISKEQVFKKAKKFDDTGVFGIGSDEMTEEEFEEYLKLKYFSIHD
;
A
#
# COMPACT_ATOMS: atom_id res chain seq x y z
N MET A 1 -13.50 -33.30 0.51
CA MET A 1 -13.31 -32.29 -0.55
C MET A 1 -13.86 -30.91 -0.20
N LYS A 2 -15.16 -30.73 0.08
CA LYS A 2 -15.76 -29.39 0.35
C LYS A 2 -15.12 -28.62 1.52
N ARG A 3 -14.72 -29.30 2.60
CA ARG A 3 -14.05 -28.67 3.77
C ARG A 3 -12.62 -28.21 3.46
N PHE A 4 -11.88 -29.01 2.69
CA PHE A 4 -10.54 -28.66 2.21
C PHE A 4 -10.59 -27.46 1.27
N LEU A 5 -11.55 -27.43 0.35
CA LEU A 5 -11.75 -26.30 -0.57
C LEU A 5 -12.05 -24.99 0.16
N LYS A 6 -12.81 -25.03 1.28
CA LYS A 6 -13.06 -23.85 2.12
C LYS A 6 -11.79 -23.32 2.80
N ILE A 7 -10.92 -24.22 3.27
CA ILE A 7 -9.65 -23.85 3.90
C ILE A 7 -8.70 -23.24 2.88
N VAL A 8 -8.61 -23.82 1.68
CA VAL A 8 -7.83 -23.26 0.57
C VAL A 8 -8.37 -21.91 0.13
N PHE A 9 -9.69 -21.74 0.08
CA PHE A 9 -10.31 -20.45 -0.25
C PHE A 9 -10.03 -19.38 0.82
N LEU A 10 -10.09 -19.73 2.11
CA LEU A 10 -9.72 -18.84 3.22
C LEU A 10 -8.24 -18.44 3.18
N LEU A 11 -7.34 -19.39 2.89
CA LEU A 11 -5.90 -19.12 2.72
C LEU A 11 -5.63 -18.27 1.47
N PHE A 12 -6.40 -18.47 0.39
CA PHE A 12 -6.30 -17.65 -0.81
C PHE A 12 -6.73 -16.20 -0.54
N LEU A 13 -7.80 -15.98 0.23
CA LEU A 13 -8.21 -14.62 0.61
C LEU A 13 -7.12 -13.87 1.40
N THR A 14 -6.32 -14.56 2.22
CA THR A 14 -5.21 -13.93 2.96
C THR A 14 -4.00 -13.58 2.09
N LEU A 15 -3.89 -14.13 0.88
CA LEU A 15 -2.74 -13.88 -0.01
C LEU A 15 -2.94 -12.70 -0.97
N PHE A 16 -4.18 -12.28 -1.21
CA PHE A 16 -4.49 -11.25 -2.22
C PHE A 16 -4.96 -9.91 -1.65
N SER A 17 -5.09 -9.81 -0.33
CA SER A 17 -5.36 -8.53 0.31
C SER A 17 -4.02 -7.89 0.68
N ILE A 18 -3.41 -7.14 -0.24
CA ILE A 18 -2.58 -5.99 0.14
C ILE A 18 -3.57 -4.98 0.73
N ALA A 19 -4.05 -5.27 1.93
CA ALA A 19 -5.20 -4.62 2.55
C ALA A 19 -4.88 -3.19 3.02
N GLY A 20 -3.61 -2.77 2.92
CA GLY A 20 -3.12 -1.63 3.67
C GLY A 20 -2.94 -0.31 2.95
N VAL A 21 -2.93 -0.34 1.61
CA VAL A 21 -2.70 0.86 0.81
C VAL A 21 -3.85 1.06 -0.16
N SER A 22 -4.67 2.07 0.14
CA SER A 22 -5.80 2.57 -0.63
C SER A 22 -5.38 3.04 -2.03
N ASP A 23 -6.28 3.04 -3.01
CA ASP A 23 -5.94 3.46 -4.38
C ASP A 23 -5.46 4.92 -4.45
N LYS A 24 -5.99 5.78 -3.55
CA LYS A 24 -5.54 7.18 -3.45
C LYS A 24 -4.14 7.27 -2.85
N GLN A 25 -3.86 6.49 -1.81
CA GLN A 25 -2.53 6.40 -1.22
C GLN A 25 -1.52 5.91 -2.26
N ARG A 26 -1.84 4.85 -3.01
CA ARG A 26 -1.04 4.32 -4.13
C ARG A 26 -0.70 5.42 -5.14
N THR A 27 -1.72 6.18 -5.58
CA THR A 27 -1.54 7.27 -6.54
C THR A 27 -0.58 8.35 -6.02
N ILE A 28 -0.66 8.70 -4.74
CA ILE A 28 0.26 9.69 -4.13
C ILE A 28 1.69 9.16 -4.10
N ILE A 29 1.86 7.90 -3.69
CA ILE A 29 3.17 7.25 -3.60
C ILE A 29 3.79 7.14 -5.00
N ASP A 30 3.04 6.65 -5.98
CA ASP A 30 3.50 6.48 -7.37
C ASP A 30 3.95 7.81 -8.00
N ASN A 31 3.22 8.90 -7.75
CA ASN A 31 3.60 10.23 -8.25
C ASN A 31 4.89 10.79 -7.62
N GLN A 32 5.34 10.22 -6.50
CA GLN A 32 6.49 10.71 -5.74
C GLN A 32 7.65 9.72 -5.70
N ILE A 33 7.46 8.50 -6.20
CA ILE A 33 8.47 7.43 -6.11
C ILE A 33 9.77 7.81 -6.81
N PHE A 34 9.68 8.51 -7.95
CA PHE A 34 10.86 9.00 -8.66
C PHE A 34 11.66 10.00 -7.81
N LEU A 35 10.99 10.92 -7.12
CA LEU A 35 11.65 11.89 -6.25
C LEU A 35 12.31 11.24 -5.03
N ILE A 36 11.72 10.15 -4.50
CA ILE A 36 12.36 9.34 -3.45
C ILE A 36 13.63 8.69 -4.00
N LYS A 37 13.57 8.11 -5.21
CA LYS A 37 14.72 7.44 -5.86
C LYS A 37 15.90 8.39 -6.09
N GLU A 38 15.61 9.60 -6.56
CA GLU A 38 16.63 10.62 -6.81
C GLU A 38 17.14 11.30 -5.51
N GLY A 39 16.65 10.87 -4.33
CA GLY A 39 17.05 11.44 -3.04
C GLY A 39 16.58 12.88 -2.83
N MET A 40 15.61 13.34 -3.62
CA MET A 40 15.09 14.71 -3.58
C MET A 40 14.09 14.93 -2.43
N ILE A 41 13.40 13.87 -2.01
CA ILE A 41 12.47 13.87 -0.87
C ILE A 41 12.66 12.59 -0.04
N SER A 42 12.34 12.64 1.26
CA SER A 42 12.45 11.46 2.11
C SER A 42 11.21 10.56 2.02
N LYS A 43 11.42 9.25 2.24
CA LYS A 43 10.32 8.27 2.38
C LYS A 43 9.30 8.71 3.43
N GLU A 44 9.78 9.23 4.56
CA GLU A 44 8.94 9.74 5.65
C GLU A 44 8.00 10.87 5.20
N GLN A 45 8.47 11.80 4.35
CA GLN A 45 7.63 12.88 3.82
C GLN A 45 6.50 12.33 2.96
N VAL A 46 6.79 11.33 2.12
CA VAL A 46 5.79 10.70 1.26
C VAL A 46 4.82 9.87 2.08
N PHE A 47 5.30 9.12 3.07
CA PHE A 47 4.46 8.39 4.02
C PHE A 47 3.47 9.31 4.73
N LYS A 48 3.95 10.39 5.37
CA LYS A 48 3.09 11.37 6.05
C LYS A 48 2.08 12.03 5.12
N LYS A 49 2.41 12.15 3.83
CA LYS A 49 1.49 12.70 2.82
C LYS A 49 0.44 11.67 2.45
N ALA A 50 0.84 10.46 2.07
CA ALA A 50 -0.06 9.39 1.66
C ALA A 50 -1.00 8.97 2.80
N LYS A 51 -0.49 8.87 4.04
CA LYS A 51 -1.27 8.52 5.25
C LYS A 51 -2.49 9.43 5.50
N LYS A 52 -2.49 10.65 4.97
CA LYS A 52 -3.62 11.60 5.08
C LYS A 52 -4.80 11.26 4.16
N PHE A 53 -4.68 10.23 3.35
CA PHE A 53 -5.69 9.85 2.38
C PHE A 53 -6.16 8.44 2.66
N ASP A 54 -7.40 8.17 2.31
CA ASP A 54 -8.04 6.86 2.34
C ASP A 54 -8.82 6.66 1.01
N ASP A 55 -9.65 5.62 0.91
CA ASP A 55 -10.48 5.44 -0.28
C ASP A 55 -11.57 6.52 -0.44
N THR A 56 -11.91 7.27 0.62
CA THR A 56 -12.94 8.31 0.58
C THR A 56 -12.39 9.68 0.17
N GLY A 57 -11.12 10.00 0.44
CA GLY A 57 -10.53 11.29 0.11
C GLY A 57 -9.45 11.74 1.10
N VAL A 58 -9.70 12.86 1.76
CA VAL A 58 -8.86 13.39 2.85
C VAL A 58 -9.40 12.82 4.15
N PHE A 59 -8.51 12.28 4.99
CA PHE A 59 -8.81 11.55 6.21
C PHE A 59 -10.05 12.06 6.96
N GLY A 60 -11.05 11.19 7.10
CA GLY A 60 -12.22 11.36 7.96
C GLY A 60 -12.21 10.36 9.10
N ILE A 61 -12.83 10.69 10.24
CA ILE A 61 -12.88 9.83 11.43
C ILE A 61 -13.49 8.46 11.05
N GLY A 62 -12.71 7.39 11.17
CA GLY A 62 -13.15 6.00 10.93
C GLY A 62 -12.61 5.32 9.66
N SER A 63 -11.67 5.95 8.93
CA SER A 63 -10.99 5.33 7.79
C SER A 63 -9.78 4.50 8.21
N ASP A 64 -9.54 3.40 7.50
CA ASP A 64 -8.36 2.54 7.70
C ASP A 64 -7.07 3.33 7.44
N GLU A 65 -6.16 3.34 8.42
CA GLU A 65 -4.96 4.17 8.39
C GLU A 65 -3.78 3.36 7.88
N MET A 66 -3.16 3.81 6.77
CA MET A 66 -1.97 3.15 6.24
C MET A 66 -0.84 3.18 7.28
N THR A 67 -0.36 2.00 7.61
CA THR A 67 0.79 1.76 8.48
C THR A 67 2.11 1.97 7.73
N GLU A 68 3.19 2.13 8.49
CA GLU A 68 4.53 2.25 7.90
C GLU A 68 4.97 0.95 7.22
N GLU A 69 4.54 -0.20 7.72
CA GLU A 69 4.82 -1.51 7.13
C GLU A 69 4.18 -1.63 5.74
N GLU A 70 2.90 -1.28 5.61
CA GLU A 70 2.17 -1.32 4.34
C GLU A 70 2.77 -0.36 3.31
N PHE A 71 3.22 0.81 3.76
CA PHE A 71 3.93 1.76 2.92
C PHE A 71 5.28 1.21 2.42
N GLU A 72 6.08 0.61 3.30
CA GLU A 72 7.39 0.04 2.94
C GLU A 72 7.24 -1.20 2.04
N GLU A 73 6.25 -2.05 2.28
CA GLU A 73 5.92 -3.17 1.41
C GLU A 73 5.50 -2.70 0.02
N TYR A 74 4.63 -1.69 -0.05
CA TYR A 74 4.20 -1.12 -1.32
C TYR A 74 5.36 -0.49 -2.10
N LEU A 75 6.24 0.26 -1.43
CA LEU A 75 7.46 0.77 -2.05
C LEU A 75 8.32 -0.36 -2.59
N LYS A 76 8.63 -1.39 -1.78
CA LYS A 76 9.45 -2.55 -2.21
C LYS A 76 8.89 -3.18 -3.48
N LEU A 77 7.58 -3.46 -3.54
CA LEU A 77 6.93 -4.02 -4.74
C LEU A 77 7.20 -3.17 -5.99
N LYS A 78 7.11 -1.85 -5.88
CA LYS A 78 7.38 -0.92 -6.99
C LYS A 78 8.86 -0.82 -7.36
N TYR A 79 9.77 -0.96 -6.38
CA TYR A 79 11.20 -1.02 -6.66
C TYR A 79 11.57 -2.27 -7.45
N PHE A 80 11.04 -3.43 -7.04
CA PHE A 80 11.29 -4.70 -7.74
C PHE A 80 10.69 -4.71 -9.15
N SER A 81 9.48 -4.15 -9.35
CA SER A 81 8.82 -4.16 -10.67
C SER A 81 9.44 -3.22 -11.72
N ILE A 82 10.44 -2.39 -11.35
CA ILE A 82 11.11 -1.45 -12.27
C ILE A 82 12.50 -1.98 -12.68
N HIS A 83 13.00 -3.02 -12.01
CA HIS A 83 14.31 -3.62 -12.27
C HIS A 83 14.26 -4.97 -13.01
N ASP A 84 13.05 -5.44 -13.35
CA ASP A 84 12.79 -6.50 -14.35
C ASP A 84 12.37 -5.88 -15.69
#